data_AF-A0A7C3ACB2-F1
#
_entry.id   AF-A0A7C3ACB2-F1
#
_cell.length_a   1.000
_cell.length_b   1.000
_cell.length_c   1.000
_cell.angle_alpha   90.00
_cell.angle_beta   90.00
_cell.angle_gamma   90.00
#
_symmetry.space_group_name_H-M   'P 1'
#
loop_
_entity.id
_entity.type
_entity.pdbx_description
1 polymer ?
#
loop_
_entity_poly.entity_id
_entity_poly.type
_entity_poly.pdbx_seq_one_letter_code
_entity_poly.pdbx_strand_id
1 'polypeptide(L)'
;MQLEQLEDRCLKYLGATANPMVPINALLEHCRRDAAFAELSEKQLLDFLRPHPLVQVVDAPDMPGEFQPDLLSVAGIDAGPRIILKTRIPGAHEMMQIMDQHLQNLIEVLTVALAKAGNSMEEN
;
A
#
# COMPACT_ATOMS: atom_id res chain seq x y z
N MET A 1 5.08 -5.12 -26.30
CA MET A 1 3.97 -6.09 -26.53
C MET A 1 3.35 -6.68 -25.26
N GLN A 2 4.08 -7.25 -24.28
CA GLN A 2 3.49 -7.58 -22.94
C GLN A 2 3.76 -6.50 -21.88
N LEU A 3 4.97 -5.92 -21.88
CA LEU A 3 5.35 -4.84 -20.96
C LEU A 3 4.51 -3.56 -21.14
N GLU A 4 4.20 -3.16 -22.38
CA GLU A 4 3.30 -2.01 -22.64
C GLU A 4 1.88 -2.24 -22.12
N GLN A 5 1.40 -3.49 -22.13
CA GLN A 5 0.07 -3.81 -21.59
C GLN A 5 0.07 -3.76 -20.06
N LEU A 6 1.17 -4.21 -19.44
CA LEU A 6 1.38 -4.06 -18.00
C LEU A 6 1.44 -2.58 -17.62
N GLU A 7 2.18 -1.78 -18.40
CA GLU A 7 2.30 -0.34 -18.21
C GLU A 7 0.94 0.37 -18.31
N ASP A 8 0.21 0.19 -19.41
CA ASP A 8 -1.10 0.83 -19.61
C ASP A 8 -2.07 0.46 -18.50
N ARG A 9 -2.05 -0.80 -18.04
CA ARG A 9 -2.90 -1.25 -16.93
C ARG A 9 -2.50 -0.60 -15.61
N CYS A 10 -1.21 -0.57 -15.29
CA CYS A 10 -0.70 0.11 -14.09
C CYS A 10 -1.07 1.59 -14.10
N LEU A 11 -0.80 2.30 -15.20
CA LEU A 11 -1.09 3.73 -15.31
C LEU A 11 -2.59 4.03 -15.28
N LYS A 12 -3.43 3.22 -15.94
CA LYS A 12 -4.90 3.35 -15.83
C LYS A 12 -5.38 3.19 -14.40
N TYR A 13 -4.89 2.18 -13.70
CA TYR A 13 -5.32 1.93 -12.32
C TYR A 13 -4.91 3.06 -11.38
N LEU A 14 -3.65 3.50 -11.48
CA LEU A 14 -3.14 4.63 -10.68
C LEU A 14 -3.82 5.96 -11.05
N GLY A 15 -4.24 6.13 -12.30
CA GLY A 15 -4.97 7.31 -12.77
C GLY A 15 -6.43 7.35 -12.32
N ALA A 16 -7.09 6.19 -12.24
CA ALA A 16 -8.51 6.08 -11.87
C ALA A 16 -8.76 6.03 -10.35
N THR A 17 -7.75 5.68 -9.55
CA THR A 17 -7.93 5.52 -8.10
C THR A 17 -8.10 6.87 -7.39
N ALA A 18 -9.02 6.95 -6.43
CA ALA A 18 -9.21 8.16 -5.61
C ALA A 18 -7.99 8.47 -4.74
N ASN A 19 -7.40 7.47 -4.08
CA ASN A 19 -6.20 7.60 -3.26
C ASN A 19 -4.91 7.65 -4.12
N PRO A 20 -4.19 8.77 -4.19
CA PRO A 20 -2.96 8.86 -4.98
C PRO A 20 -1.83 7.95 -4.48
N MET A 21 -1.88 7.49 -3.22
CA MET A 21 -0.92 6.55 -2.61
C MET A 21 -1.48 5.13 -2.63
N VAL A 22 -1.25 4.43 -3.74
CA VAL A 22 -1.77 3.09 -3.96
C VAL A 22 -0.83 2.05 -3.36
N PRO A 23 -1.29 1.13 -2.50
CA PRO A 23 -0.46 0.02 -2.02
C PRO A 23 -0.06 -0.93 -3.15
N ILE A 24 1.16 -1.47 -3.12
CA ILE A 24 1.66 -2.42 -4.13
C ILE A 24 0.76 -3.64 -4.27
N ASN A 25 0.21 -4.14 -3.16
CA ASN A 25 -0.65 -5.32 -3.15
C ASN A 25 -1.95 -5.07 -3.93
N ALA A 26 -2.57 -3.90 -3.74
CA ALA A 26 -3.77 -3.52 -4.48
C ALA A 26 -3.51 -3.40 -5.99
N LEU A 27 -2.34 -2.85 -6.38
CA LEU A 27 -1.93 -2.75 -7.78
C LEU A 27 -1.63 -4.14 -8.38
N LEU A 28 -0.93 -4.99 -7.63
CA LEU A 28 -0.58 -6.35 -8.03
C LEU A 28 -1.83 -7.21 -8.27
N GLU A 29 -2.79 -7.16 -7.34
CA GLU A 29 -4.06 -7.86 -7.47
C GLU A 29 -4.87 -7.35 -8.67
N HIS A 30 -4.79 -6.06 -8.99
CA HIS A 30 -5.39 -5.53 -10.20
C HIS A 30 -4.73 -6.08 -11.48
N CYS A 31 -3.39 -6.15 -11.51
CA CYS A 31 -2.63 -6.71 -12.63
C CYS A 31 -2.93 -8.20 -12.85
N ARG A 32 -3.00 -9.00 -11.77
CA ARG A 32 -3.24 -10.44 -11.80
C ARG A 32 -4.64 -10.86 -12.29
N ARG A 33 -5.59 -9.92 -12.36
CA ARG A 33 -6.90 -10.19 -13.00
C ARG A 33 -6.77 -10.53 -14.48
N ASP A 34 -5.66 -10.18 -15.10
CA ASP A 34 -5.32 -10.66 -16.44
C ASP A 34 -4.55 -11.98 -16.36
N ALA A 35 -4.99 -12.97 -17.13
CA ALA A 35 -4.30 -14.25 -17.24
C ALA A 35 -2.83 -14.09 -17.70
N ALA A 36 -2.52 -13.04 -18.46
CA ALA A 36 -1.15 -12.75 -18.89
C ALA A 36 -0.20 -12.38 -17.73
N PHE A 37 -0.74 -11.95 -16.59
CA PHE A 37 0.04 -11.50 -15.42
C PHE A 37 -0.32 -12.26 -14.15
N ALA A 38 -0.97 -13.43 -14.25
CA ALA A 38 -1.37 -14.22 -13.10
C ALA A 38 -0.18 -14.62 -12.19
N GLU A 39 0.98 -14.90 -12.78
CA GLU A 39 2.21 -15.25 -12.05
C GLU A 39 3.10 -14.05 -11.71
N LEU A 40 2.62 -12.82 -11.95
CA LEU A 40 3.40 -11.62 -11.62
C LEU A 40 3.65 -11.58 -10.10
N SER A 41 4.92 -11.46 -9.71
CA SER A 41 5.31 -11.26 -8.32
C SER A 41 5.40 -9.78 -7.97
N GLU A 42 5.26 -9.47 -6.68
CA GLU A 42 5.44 -8.11 -6.15
C GLU A 42 6.82 -7.55 -6.51
N LYS A 43 7.87 -8.35 -6.35
CA LYS A 43 9.25 -7.97 -6.69
C LYS A 43 9.39 -7.58 -8.16
N GLN A 44 8.82 -8.38 -9.07
CA GLN A 44 8.85 -8.07 -10.51
C GLN A 44 8.10 -6.77 -10.83
N LEU A 45 6.97 -6.52 -10.17
CA LEU A 45 6.20 -5.30 -10.35
C LEU A 45 6.97 -4.07 -9.82
N LEU A 46 7.62 -4.19 -8.66
CA LEU A 46 8.47 -3.14 -8.11
C LEU A 46 9.68 -2.84 -9.01
N ASP A 47 10.39 -3.88 -9.45
CA ASP A 47 11.54 -3.74 -10.35
C ASP A 47 11.13 -3.09 -11.69
N PHE A 48 9.90 -3.33 -12.15
CA PHE A 48 9.34 -2.69 -13.33
C PHE A 48 8.96 -1.21 -13.11
N LEU A 49 8.37 -0.88 -11.96
CA LEU A 49 7.86 0.47 -11.67
C LEU A 49 8.92 1.45 -11.18
N ARG A 50 9.96 0.97 -10.47
CA ARG A 50 11.05 1.81 -9.93
C ARG A 50 11.74 2.69 -10.99
N PRO A 51 12.11 2.18 -12.18
CA PRO A 51 12.74 3.02 -13.20
C PRO A 51 11.73 3.87 -14.00
N HIS A 52 10.42 3.71 -13.79
CA HIS A 52 9.41 4.29 -14.66
C HIS A 52 9.30 5.83 -14.50
N PRO A 53 9.31 6.61 -15.60
CA PRO A 53 9.41 8.08 -15.52
C PRO A 53 8.20 8.74 -14.88
N LEU A 54 7.00 8.15 -15.01
CA LEU A 54 5.75 8.72 -14.49
C LEU A 54 5.37 8.22 -13.09
N VAL A 55 6.13 7.31 -12.51
CA VAL A 55 5.78 6.65 -11.25
C VAL A 55 6.82 6.96 -10.18
N GLN A 56 6.36 7.21 -8.96
CA GLN A 56 7.18 7.30 -7.77
C GLN A 56 6.81 6.13 -6.85
N VAL A 57 7.82 5.34 -6.48
CA VAL A 57 7.68 4.34 -5.42
C VAL A 57 8.10 5.00 -4.10
N VAL A 58 7.26 4.86 -3.09
CA VAL A 58 7.50 5.30 -1.71
C VAL A 58 7.67 4.02 -0.91
N ASP A 59 8.92 3.69 -0.59
CA ASP A 59 9.21 2.55 0.26
C ASP A 59 8.71 2.82 1.69
N ALA A 60 8.33 1.74 2.37
CA ALA A 60 7.95 1.83 3.78
C ALA A 60 9.17 2.26 4.61
N PRO A 61 8.98 3.03 5.70
CA PRO A 61 10.07 3.33 6.61
C PRO A 61 10.63 2.03 7.19
N ASP A 62 11.95 1.89 7.13
CA ASP A 62 12.67 0.78 7.74
C ASP A 62 12.57 0.97 9.26
N MET A 63 11.54 0.37 9.86
CA MET A 63 11.26 0.50 11.30
C MET A 63 12.09 -0.56 12.04
N PRO A 64 13.10 -0.16 12.84
CA PRO A 64 13.87 -1.11 13.62
C PRO A 64 13.02 -1.72 14.74
N GLY A 65 12.82 -3.04 14.74
CA GLY A 65 12.13 -3.79 15.80
C GLY A 65 11.23 -4.94 15.31
N GLU A 66 10.48 -5.58 16.22
CA GLU A 66 9.47 -6.63 15.97
C GLU A 66 8.23 -6.13 15.19
N PHE A 67 8.38 -5.11 14.35
CA PHE A 67 7.35 -4.66 13.42
C PHE A 67 7.24 -5.70 12.31
N GLN A 68 6.30 -6.63 12.46
CA GLN A 68 5.99 -7.62 11.43
C GLN A 68 4.96 -7.02 10.46
N PRO A 69 5.33 -6.69 9.21
CA PRO A 69 4.41 -6.13 8.22
C PRO A 69 3.19 -7.03 7.99
N ASP A 70 3.38 -8.34 8.13
CA ASP A 70 2.35 -9.36 7.96
C ASP A 70 1.22 -9.24 9.01
N LEU A 71 1.55 -8.90 10.26
CA LEU A 71 0.56 -8.69 11.33
C LEU A 71 -0.30 -7.44 11.08
N LEU A 72 0.28 -6.40 10.48
CA LEU A 72 -0.43 -5.18 10.11
C LEU A 72 -1.35 -5.42 8.91
N SER A 73 -0.91 -6.20 7.92
CA SER A 73 -1.75 -6.63 6.80
C SER A 73 -2.99 -7.42 7.29
N VAL A 74 -2.83 -8.30 8.28
CA VAL A 74 -3.96 -9.02 8.90
C VAL A 74 -4.92 -8.05 9.62
N ALA A 75 -4.42 -6.94 10.15
CA ALA A 75 -5.22 -5.86 10.73
C ALA A 75 -5.79 -4.86 9.70
N GLY A 76 -5.60 -5.10 8.39
CA GLY A 76 -6.06 -4.22 7.32
C GLY A 76 -5.18 -2.98 7.10
N ILE A 77 -3.98 -2.95 7.68
CA ILE A 77 -3.00 -1.87 7.55
C ILE A 77 -1.92 -2.31 6.55
N ASP A 78 -1.99 -1.78 5.34
CA ASP A 78 -0.99 -2.04 4.30
C ASP A 78 0.26 -1.18 4.56
N ALA A 79 1.24 -1.80 5.21
CA ALA A 79 2.54 -1.22 5.58
C ALA A 79 3.61 -1.40 4.49
N GLY A 80 3.24 -2.00 3.34
CA GLY A 80 4.14 -2.22 2.21
C GLY A 80 4.42 -0.96 1.37
N PRO A 81 5.27 -1.08 0.33
CA PRO A 81 5.61 0.04 -0.54
C PRO A 81 4.37 0.57 -1.26
N ARG A 82 4.35 1.90 -1.47
CA ARG A 82 3.26 2.62 -2.11
C ARG A 82 3.70 3.22 -3.43
N ILE A 83 2.76 3.29 -4.37
CA ILE A 83 2.98 3.72 -5.75
C ILE A 83 2.12 4.95 -6.00
N ILE A 84 2.75 5.99 -6.54
CA ILE A 84 2.14 7.28 -6.81
C ILE A 84 2.46 7.66 -8.26
N LEU A 85 1.48 8.20 -8.99
CA LEU A 85 1.78 8.89 -10.25
C LEU A 85 2.43 10.22 -9.96
N LYS A 86 3.55 10.55 -10.61
CA LYS A 86 4.24 11.83 -10.42
C LYS A 86 3.36 13.05 -10.70
N THR A 87 2.40 12.90 -11.60
CA THR A 87 1.39 13.93 -11.92
C THR A 87 0.34 14.13 -10.83
N ARG A 88 0.30 13.22 -9.84
CA ARG A 88 -0.64 13.22 -8.72
C ARG A 88 0.08 13.18 -7.37
N ILE A 89 1.35 13.59 -7.32
CA ILE A 89 2.05 13.74 -6.05
C ILE A 89 1.25 14.76 -5.23
N PRO A 90 0.72 14.36 -4.07
CA PRO A 90 -0.05 15.26 -3.24
C PRO A 90 0.79 16.48 -2.87
N GLY A 91 0.15 17.65 -2.80
CA GLY A 91 0.79 18.80 -2.19
C GLY A 91 1.11 18.52 -0.72
N ALA A 92 2.05 19.27 -0.12
CA ALA A 92 2.44 19.08 1.28
C ALA A 92 1.24 19.09 2.26
N HIS A 93 0.20 19.86 1.93
CA HIS A 93 -1.03 19.92 2.72
C HIS A 93 -1.89 18.64 2.60
N GLU A 94 -2.08 18.12 1.39
CA GLU A 94 -2.78 16.84 1.18
C GLU A 94 -2.01 15.67 1.79
N MET A 95 -0.69 15.69 1.70
CA MET A 95 0.16 14.68 2.32
C MET A 95 -0.02 14.64 3.84
N MET A 96 -0.10 15.80 4.49
CA MET A 96 -0.40 15.89 5.93
C MET A 96 -1.79 15.32 6.26
N GLN A 97 -2.81 15.61 5.45
CA GLN A 97 -4.16 15.08 5.67
C GLN A 97 -4.19 13.55 5.55
N ILE A 98 -3.49 12.99 4.56
CA ILE A 98 -3.38 11.54 4.36
C ILE A 98 -2.65 10.90 5.54
N MET A 99 -1.55 11.50 6.03
CA MET A 99 -0.82 10.99 7.19
C MET A 99 -1.63 11.08 8.48
N ASP A 100 -2.37 12.16 8.70
CA ASP A 100 -3.25 12.32 9.87
C ASP A 100 -4.33 11.22 9.88
N GLN A 101 -4.97 10.97 8.73
CA GLN A 101 -5.95 9.89 8.61
C GLN A 101 -5.34 8.52 8.89
N HIS A 102 -4.11 8.27 8.43
CA HIS A 102 -3.42 7.01 8.72
C HIS A 102 -3.10 6.84 10.21
N LEU A 103 -2.67 7.91 10.89
CA LEU A 103 -2.42 7.89 12.33
C LEU A 103 -3.70 7.65 13.12
N GLN A 104 -4.81 8.29 12.76
CA GLN A 104 -6.10 8.08 13.42
C GLN A 104 -6.57 6.62 13.30
N ASN A 105 -6.48 6.04 12.09
CA ASN A 105 -6.86 4.63 11.89
C ASN A 105 -5.99 3.69 12.73
N LEU A 106 -4.69 3.97 12.84
CA LEU A 106 -3.77 3.15 13.63
C LEU A 106 -4.05 3.27 15.13
N ILE A 107 -4.38 4.46 15.62
CA ILE A 107 -4.84 4.68 17.01
C ILE A 107 -6.11 3.87 17.29
N GLU A 108 -7.07 3.89 16.38
CA GLU A 108 -8.34 3.17 16.54
C GLU A 108 -8.11 1.65 16.64
N VAL A 109 -7.33 1.09 15.71
CA VAL A 109 -6.99 -0.34 15.70
C VAL A 109 -6.27 -0.75 16.98
N LEU A 110 -5.28 0.03 17.43
CA LEU A 110 -4.55 -0.25 18.66
C LEU A 110 -5.45 -0.15 19.90
N THR A 111 -6.36 0.82 19.94
CA THR A 111 -7.31 0.98 21.04
C THR A 111 -8.24 -0.24 21.15
N VAL A 112 -8.75 -0.73 20.02
CA VAL A 112 -9.58 -1.95 19.98
C VAL A 112 -8.77 -3.18 20.39
N ALA A 113 -7.52 -3.31 19.94
CA ALA A 113 -6.64 -4.42 20.32
C ALA A 113 -6.33 -4.42 21.83
N LEU A 114 -6.04 -3.25 22.39
CA LEU A 114 -5.82 -3.05 23.84
C LEU A 114 -7.07 -3.39 24.65
N ALA A 115 -8.25 -2.95 24.23
CA ALA A 115 -9.52 -3.26 24.91
C ALA A 115 -9.82 -4.77 24.92
N LYS A 116 -9.56 -5.46 23.80
CA LYS A 116 -9.71 -6.92 23.73
C LYS A 116 -8.73 -7.64 24.66
N ALA A 117 -7.47 -7.18 24.73
CA ALA A 117 -6.47 -7.76 25.62
C ALA A 117 -6.82 -7.54 27.11
N GLY A 118 -7.35 -6.36 27.47
CA GLY A 118 -7.82 -6.05 28.83
C GLY A 118 -8.98 -6.96 29.27
N ASN A 119 -10.00 -7.14 28.42
CA ASN A 119 -11.11 -8.03 28.74
C ASN A 119 -10.69 -9.50 28.84
N SER A 120 -9.64 -9.92 28.13
CA SER A 120 -9.10 -11.28 28.18
C SER A 120 -8.36 -11.59 29.51
N MET A 121 -7.99 -10.57 30.28
CA MET A 121 -7.34 -10.71 31.59
C MET A 121 -8.32 -10.74 32.77
N GLU A 122 -9.58 -10.32 32.59
CA GLU A 122 -10.61 -10.33 33.65
C GLU A 122 -11.44 -11.63 33.70
N GLU A 123 -11.28 -12.54 32.73
CA GLU A 123 -11.96 -13.85 32.68
C GLU A 123 -11.11 -15.04 33.19
N ASN A 124 -9.98 -14.79 33.87
CA ASN A 124 -9.17 -15.79 34.58
C ASN A 124 -8.99 -15.40 36.06
#